data_AF-A0A2B7XM05-F1
#
_entry.id   AF-A0A2B7XM05-F1
#
_cell.length_a   1.000
_cell.length_b   1.000
_cell.length_c   1.000
_cell.angle_alpha   90.00
_cell.angle_beta   90.00
_cell.angle_gamma   90.00
#
_symmetry.space_group_name_H-M   'P 1'
#
loop_
_entity.id
_entity.type
_entity.pdbx_description
1 polymer ?
#
loop_
_entity_poly.entity_id
_entity_poly.type
_entity_poly.pdbx_seq_one_letter_code
_entity_poly.pdbx_strand_id
1 'polypeptide(L)'
;MGSGGLGFDFPVESAADGDGDGYHGSDDNCIGWTGRRGGLFLVGRTTAWTHGTVNAIKANIDITRISGNGEESNAFGKVIDTWVACNRPESEKFCAARDSGSLVFDSETADIVGLMFGSEIYTGEGYFMPFDVCLEDIEAVTGGKVIYPSKKA
;
A
#
# COMPACT_ATOMS: atom_id res chain seq x y z
N MET A 1 17.06 1.69 32.63
CA MET A 1 16.63 0.60 31.73
C MET A 1 15.96 1.27 30.55
N GLY A 2 16.69 1.47 29.45
CA GLY A 2 16.23 2.23 28.30
C GLY A 2 15.34 1.37 27.41
N SER A 3 14.13 1.86 27.11
CA SER A 3 13.25 1.31 26.10
C SER A 3 13.79 1.65 24.72
N GLY A 4 14.41 0.68 24.05
CA GLY A 4 14.77 0.78 22.64
C GLY A 4 13.51 0.68 21.79
N GLY A 5 12.92 1.82 21.48
CA GLY A 5 11.98 1.91 20.36
C GLY A 5 12.77 1.74 19.08
N LEU A 6 12.44 0.71 18.29
CA LEU A 6 12.89 0.62 16.91
C LEU A 6 12.10 1.66 16.12
N GLY A 7 12.59 2.90 16.14
CA GLY A 7 12.15 3.93 15.22
C GLY A 7 12.64 3.55 13.82
N PHE A 8 11.71 3.31 12.90
CA PHE A 8 12.03 3.27 11.48
C PHE A 8 12.10 4.72 10.99
N ASP A 9 13.29 5.32 11.11
CA ASP A 9 13.60 6.58 10.45
C ASP A 9 13.75 6.31 8.94
N PHE A 10 12.82 6.83 8.15
CA PHE A 10 12.87 6.76 6.70
C PHE A 10 13.72 7.91 6.17
N PRO A 11 14.78 7.65 5.38
CA PRO A 11 15.45 8.71 4.66
C PRO A 11 14.54 9.23 3.54
N VAL A 12 14.10 10.48 3.67
CA VAL A 12 13.53 11.24 2.55
C VAL A 12 14.70 11.65 1.65
N GLU A 13 15.04 10.85 0.65
CA GLU A 13 15.88 11.35 -0.44
C GLU A 13 15.01 12.22 -1.36
N SER A 14 15.45 13.47 -1.57
CA SER A 14 14.76 14.44 -2.40
C SER A 14 14.67 13.94 -3.84
N ALA A 15 13.46 13.84 -4.37
CA ALA A 15 13.25 13.69 -5.81
C ALA A 15 13.90 14.88 -6.53
N ALA A 16 14.83 14.59 -7.43
CA ALA A 16 15.55 15.58 -8.21
C ALA A 16 14.60 16.31 -9.17
N ASP A 17 14.76 17.63 -9.25
CA ASP A 17 14.07 18.51 -10.20
C ASP A 17 14.36 18.09 -11.64
N GLY A 18 13.31 17.86 -12.43
CA GLY A 18 13.39 17.57 -13.86
C GLY A 18 12.30 18.32 -14.62
N ASP A 19 12.71 19.39 -15.31
CA ASP A 19 11.91 20.14 -16.27
C ASP A 19 11.52 19.28 -17.49
N GLY A 20 10.29 19.46 -17.98
CA GLY A 20 9.97 19.24 -19.40
C GLY A 20 9.15 17.98 -19.75
N ASP A 21 8.01 18.27 -20.39
CA ASP A 21 7.35 17.53 -21.48
C ASP A 21 7.13 16.00 -21.42
N GLY A 22 5.86 15.64 -21.21
CA GLY A 22 5.26 14.42 -21.76
C GLY A 22 5.15 13.28 -20.75
N TYR A 23 3.97 12.66 -20.72
CA TYR A 23 3.72 11.42 -19.99
C TYR A 23 4.84 10.39 -20.24
N HIS A 24 5.70 10.19 -19.25
CA HIS A 24 6.69 9.12 -19.18
C HIS A 24 6.24 8.13 -18.10
N GLY A 25 6.11 6.86 -18.49
CA GLY A 25 5.45 5.81 -17.72
C GLY A 25 6.16 5.44 -16.42
N SER A 26 5.33 5.26 -15.37
CA SER A 26 5.34 4.33 -14.22
C SER A 26 6.62 3.86 -13.52
N ASP A 27 7.81 3.96 -14.09
CA ASP A 27 8.97 3.20 -13.63
C ASP A 27 9.96 4.03 -12.80
N ASP A 28 10.00 5.35 -13.00
CA ASP A 28 11.00 6.23 -12.36
C ASP A 28 10.65 6.63 -10.92
N ASN A 29 9.43 6.37 -10.47
CA ASN A 29 8.93 6.72 -9.14
C ASN A 29 8.66 5.51 -8.24
N CYS A 30 9.17 4.32 -8.57
CA CYS A 30 8.92 3.10 -7.81
C CYS A 30 10.17 2.62 -7.04
N ILE A 31 10.05 2.45 -5.74
CA ILE A 31 11.11 1.93 -4.85
C ILE A 31 10.67 0.59 -4.23
N GLY A 32 11.59 -0.18 -3.67
CA GLY A 32 11.20 -1.27 -2.77
C GLY A 32 10.75 -0.73 -1.42
N TRP A 33 9.88 -1.49 -0.75
CA TRP A 33 9.30 -1.11 0.54
C TRP A 33 10.34 -0.71 1.60
N THR A 34 11.50 -1.36 1.58
CA THR A 34 12.62 -1.12 2.50
C THR A 34 13.63 -0.07 2.00
N GLY A 35 13.31 0.68 0.94
CA GLY A 35 14.26 1.59 0.29
C GLY A 35 15.38 0.88 -0.49
N ARG A 36 15.32 -0.45 -0.60
CA ARG A 36 16.18 -1.27 -1.47
C ARG A 36 15.47 -1.57 -2.79
N ARG A 37 16.18 -2.15 -3.76
CA ARG A 37 15.58 -2.70 -5.00
C ARG A 37 14.73 -3.95 -4.69
N GLY A 38 13.65 -3.79 -3.94
CA GLY A 38 12.70 -4.83 -3.58
C GLY A 38 11.39 -4.68 -4.37
N GLY A 39 10.71 -5.80 -4.62
CA GLY A 39 9.34 -5.82 -5.13
C GLY A 39 8.30 -6.10 -4.05
N LEU A 40 7.04 -6.05 -4.47
CA LEU A 40 5.88 -6.47 -3.67
C LEU A 40 5.26 -7.71 -4.30
N PHE A 41 4.85 -8.68 -3.48
CA PHE A 41 3.97 -9.76 -3.95
C PHE A 41 2.59 -9.66 -3.31
N LEU A 42 1.59 -10.05 -4.09
CA LEU A 42 0.23 -10.22 -3.62
C LEU A 42 -0.26 -11.62 -4.02
N VAL A 43 -1.05 -12.23 -3.12
CA VAL A 43 -1.91 -13.36 -3.45
C VAL A 43 -3.35 -12.88 -3.49
N GLY A 44 -3.79 -12.49 -4.68
CA GLY A 44 -5.17 -12.10 -4.96
C GLY A 44 -6.07 -13.32 -5.12
N ARG A 45 -7.37 -13.15 -4.80
CA ARG A 45 -8.38 -14.18 -5.08
C ARG A 45 -8.56 -14.41 -6.58
N THR A 46 -8.45 -13.34 -7.36
CA THR A 46 -8.75 -13.31 -8.80
C THR A 46 -7.47 -13.24 -9.62
N THR A 47 -6.49 -12.47 -9.15
CA THR A 47 -5.20 -12.32 -9.83
C THR A 47 -4.17 -13.40 -9.47
N ALA A 48 -4.47 -14.27 -8.50
CA ALA A 48 -3.51 -15.23 -7.96
C ALA A 48 -2.22 -14.51 -7.51
N TRP A 49 -1.05 -15.02 -7.88
CA TRP A 49 0.22 -14.39 -7.54
C TRP A 49 0.55 -13.26 -8.50
N THR A 50 0.72 -12.05 -7.98
CA THR A 50 1.19 -10.88 -8.74
C THR A 50 2.45 -10.30 -8.11
N HIS A 51 3.24 -9.63 -8.96
CA HIS A 51 4.50 -9.00 -8.57
C HIS A 51 4.49 -7.54 -9.02
N GLY A 52 4.95 -6.66 -8.12
CA GLY A 52 4.92 -5.22 -8.31
C GLY A 52 6.06 -4.52 -7.63
N THR A 53 5.91 -3.21 -7.53
CA THR A 53 6.77 -2.28 -6.79
C THR A 53 5.88 -1.32 -6.00
N VAL A 54 6.43 -0.62 -5.01
CA VAL A 54 5.70 0.44 -4.32
C VAL A 54 6.08 1.80 -4.91
N ASN A 55 5.12 2.71 -4.98
CA ASN A 55 5.42 4.09 -5.34
C ASN A 55 6.29 4.77 -4.26
N ALA A 56 7.10 5.75 -4.67
CA ALA A 56 8.04 6.46 -3.79
C ALA A 56 7.35 7.48 -2.88
N ILE A 57 6.14 7.93 -3.25
CA ILE A 57 5.40 8.99 -2.56
C ILE A 57 3.99 8.49 -2.29
N LYS A 58 3.44 8.75 -1.09
CA LYS A 58 2.05 8.40 -0.78
C LYS A 58 1.07 9.04 -1.77
N ALA A 59 0.05 8.28 -2.15
CA ALA A 59 -1.07 8.79 -2.92
C ALA A 59 -2.17 9.31 -1.99
N ASN A 60 -2.87 10.34 -2.44
CA ASN A 60 -4.02 10.90 -1.77
C ASN A 60 -5.28 10.41 -2.49
N ILE A 61 -6.14 9.68 -1.80
CA ILE A 61 -7.41 9.21 -2.34
C ILE A 61 -8.55 10.04 -1.76
N ASP A 62 -9.33 10.64 -2.64
CA ASP A 62 -10.64 11.21 -2.35
C ASP A 62 -11.74 10.25 -2.83
N ILE A 63 -12.28 9.46 -1.89
CA ILE A 63 -13.33 8.48 -2.21
C ILE A 63 -14.66 9.22 -2.24
N THR A 64 -15.22 9.41 -3.43
CA THR A 64 -16.51 10.06 -3.61
C THR A 64 -17.67 9.09 -3.43
N ARG A 65 -18.65 9.48 -2.61
CA ARG A 65 -19.95 8.83 -2.48
C ARG A 65 -21.01 9.69 -3.19
N ILE A 66 -21.70 9.08 -4.13
CA ILE A 66 -22.85 9.68 -4.81
C ILE A 66 -24.13 9.26 -4.04
N SER A 67 -24.87 10.22 -3.53
CA SER A 67 -26.16 9.98 -2.86
C SER A 67 -27.30 9.74 -3.87
N GLY A 68 -28.45 9.29 -3.39
CA GLY A 68 -29.60 8.97 -4.26
C GLY A 68 -30.19 10.17 -5.02
N ASN A 69 -29.87 11.40 -4.60
CA ASN A 69 -30.20 12.65 -5.30
C ASN A 69 -29.08 13.13 -6.24
N GLY A 70 -27.99 12.36 -6.41
CA GLY A 70 -26.87 12.70 -7.27
C GLY A 70 -25.84 13.67 -6.66
N GLU A 71 -25.95 14.01 -5.37
CA GLU A 71 -24.93 14.84 -4.72
C GLU A 71 -23.67 14.02 -4.43
N GLU A 72 -22.52 14.61 -4.74
CA GLU A 72 -21.21 14.03 -4.46
C GLU A 72 -20.72 14.52 -3.10
N SER A 73 -20.23 13.59 -2.30
CA SER A 73 -19.63 13.87 -1.00
C SER A 73 -18.44 12.96 -0.76
N ASN A 74 -17.42 13.44 -0.05
CA ASN A 74 -16.33 12.56 0.37
C ASN A 74 -16.90 11.51 1.34
N ALA A 75 -16.75 10.23 1.00
CA ALA A 75 -17.31 9.09 1.72
C ALA A 75 -16.83 8.99 3.17
N PHE A 76 -15.65 9.54 3.47
CA PHE A 76 -15.00 9.50 4.78
C PHE A 76 -14.88 10.88 5.43
N GLY A 77 -15.41 11.93 4.79
CA GLY A 77 -15.27 13.32 5.21
C GLY A 77 -13.83 13.86 5.18
N LYS A 78 -12.87 13.11 4.65
CA LYS A 78 -11.45 13.49 4.54
C LYS A 78 -10.74 12.73 3.42
N VAL A 79 -9.67 13.32 2.90
CA VAL A 79 -8.71 12.63 2.03
C VAL A 79 -7.95 11.58 2.82
N ILE A 80 -7.63 10.46 2.18
CA ILE A 80 -6.89 9.34 2.78
C ILE A 80 -5.53 9.22 2.11
N ASP A 81 -4.46 9.21 2.90
CA ASP A 81 -3.12 8.91 2.41
C ASP A 81 -2.95 7.39 2.31
N THR A 82 -2.36 6.89 1.23
CA THR A 82 -2.15 5.46 1.00
C THR A 82 -0.88 5.20 0.20
N TRP A 83 -0.44 3.96 0.16
CA TRP A 83 0.62 3.51 -0.74
C TRP A 83 0.00 2.84 -1.97
N VAL A 84 0.69 2.99 -3.10
CA VAL A 84 0.30 2.38 -4.37
C VAL A 84 1.27 1.28 -4.70
N ALA A 85 0.73 0.08 -4.92
CA ALA A 85 1.45 -1.04 -5.50
C ALA A 85 1.28 -0.99 -7.02
N CYS A 86 2.36 -0.62 -7.69
CA CYS A 86 2.44 -0.55 -9.14
C CYS A 86 2.78 -1.91 -9.72
N ASN A 87 2.23 -2.17 -10.90
CA ASN A 87 2.52 -3.37 -11.65
C ASN A 87 3.93 -3.29 -12.26
N ARG A 88 4.59 -4.44 -12.44
CA ARG A 88 5.81 -4.53 -13.27
C ARG A 88 5.43 -4.73 -14.74
N PRO A 89 6.29 -4.34 -15.70
CA PRO A 89 6.01 -4.47 -17.13
C PRO A 89 5.66 -5.89 -17.61
N GLU A 90 6.09 -6.91 -16.85
CA GLU A 90 5.91 -8.33 -17.19
C GLU A 90 4.56 -8.91 -16.73
N SER A 91 3.78 -8.17 -15.95
CA SER A 91 2.46 -8.57 -15.46
C SER A 91 1.39 -7.66 -16.07
N GLU A 92 0.15 -8.15 -16.24
CA GLU A 92 -0.93 -7.33 -16.82
C GLU A 92 -1.55 -6.38 -15.79
N LYS A 93 -1.67 -6.80 -14.52
CA LYS A 93 -2.22 -6.01 -13.41
C LYS A 93 -1.60 -6.45 -12.09
N PHE A 94 -1.35 -5.52 -11.18
CA PHE A 94 -0.96 -5.87 -9.81
C PHE A 94 -2.17 -6.39 -9.01
N CYS A 95 -3.33 -5.76 -9.18
CA CYS A 95 -4.55 -6.08 -8.47
C CYS A 95 -5.77 -6.01 -9.40
N ALA A 96 -6.80 -6.80 -9.12
CA ALA A 96 -8.09 -6.68 -9.78
C ALA A 96 -9.24 -6.54 -8.77
N ALA A 97 -10.39 -6.12 -9.29
CA ALA A 97 -11.63 -6.19 -8.53
C ALA A 97 -11.78 -7.59 -7.92
N ARG A 98 -12.17 -7.65 -6.64
CA ARG A 98 -12.33 -8.86 -5.81
C ARG A 98 -11.08 -9.33 -5.07
N ASP A 99 -9.95 -8.63 -5.16
CA ASP A 99 -8.72 -8.88 -4.38
C ASP A 99 -8.59 -7.99 -3.13
N SER A 100 -9.57 -7.11 -2.86
CA SER A 100 -9.64 -6.35 -1.60
C SER A 100 -9.57 -7.29 -0.39
N GLY A 101 -8.77 -6.90 0.60
CA GLY A 101 -8.49 -7.70 1.81
C GLY A 101 -7.29 -8.64 1.66
N SER A 102 -6.67 -8.76 0.49
CA SER A 102 -5.43 -9.50 0.33
C SER A 102 -4.26 -8.81 1.04
N LEU A 103 -3.36 -9.63 1.60
CA LEU A 103 -2.10 -9.17 2.18
C LEU A 103 -1.08 -8.88 1.08
N VAL A 104 -0.29 -7.85 1.31
CA VAL A 104 0.87 -7.47 0.49
C VAL A 104 2.12 -7.90 1.24
N PHE A 105 3.04 -8.54 0.52
CA PHE A 105 4.27 -9.09 1.07
C PHE A 105 5.50 -8.40 0.47
N ASP A 106 6.53 -8.20 1.29
CA ASP A 106 7.85 -7.85 0.81
C ASP A 106 8.45 -9.04 0.04
N SER A 107 9.00 -8.78 -1.15
CA SER A 107 9.54 -9.84 -2.01
C SER A 107 10.80 -10.53 -1.48
N GLU A 108 11.56 -9.86 -0.62
CA GLU A 108 12.84 -10.35 -0.12
C GLU A 108 12.67 -11.05 1.23
N THR A 109 11.89 -10.46 2.14
CA THR A 109 11.73 -10.97 3.50
C THR A 109 10.49 -11.85 3.68
N ALA A 110 9.54 -11.78 2.75
CA ALA A 110 8.21 -12.38 2.87
C ALA A 110 7.39 -11.86 4.08
N ASP A 111 7.77 -10.71 4.64
CA ASP A 111 7.02 -10.05 5.69
C ASP A 111 5.75 -9.43 5.13
N ILE A 112 4.69 -9.37 5.96
CA ILE A 112 3.47 -8.63 5.62
C ILE A 112 3.77 -7.14 5.74
N VAL A 113 3.64 -6.43 4.63
CA VAL A 113 3.89 -4.98 4.57
C VAL A 113 2.60 -4.18 4.45
N GLY A 114 1.51 -4.79 3.96
CA GLY A 114 0.28 -4.06 3.74
C GLY A 114 -0.98 -4.89 3.62
N LEU A 115 -2.11 -4.18 3.68
CA LEU A 115 -3.45 -4.70 3.45
C LEU A 115 -4.09 -3.95 2.28
N MET A 116 -4.43 -4.68 1.22
CA MET A 116 -5.12 -4.13 0.06
C MET A 116 -6.55 -3.74 0.38
N PHE A 117 -6.99 -2.59 -0.12
CA PHE A 117 -8.39 -2.18 -0.01
C PHE A 117 -9.04 -1.81 -1.35
N GLY A 118 -8.25 -1.40 -2.36
CA GLY A 118 -8.79 -0.99 -3.65
C GLY A 118 -7.80 -1.18 -4.80
N SER A 119 -8.27 -0.91 -6.01
CA SER A 119 -7.44 -0.89 -7.21
C SER A 119 -7.95 0.16 -8.20
N GLU A 120 -7.05 0.75 -8.96
CA GLU A 120 -7.42 1.54 -10.12
C GLU A 120 -7.88 0.62 -11.26
N ILE A 121 -9.07 0.88 -11.81
CA ILE A 121 -9.75 -0.07 -12.70
C ILE A 121 -9.08 -0.19 -14.06
N TYR A 122 -8.43 0.89 -14.51
CA TYR A 122 -7.79 0.95 -15.82
C TYR A 122 -6.34 0.49 -15.78
N THR A 123 -5.54 0.99 -14.82
CA THR A 123 -4.11 0.68 -14.72
C THR A 123 -3.84 -0.64 -13.98
N GLY A 124 -4.78 -1.10 -13.15
CA GLY A 124 -4.58 -2.30 -12.33
C GLY A 124 -3.61 -2.09 -11.17
N GLU A 125 -3.32 -0.83 -10.83
CA GLU A 125 -2.55 -0.46 -9.64
C GLU A 125 -3.36 -0.76 -8.38
N GLY A 126 -2.66 -1.19 -7.33
CA GLY A 126 -3.26 -1.55 -6.05
C GLY A 126 -3.12 -0.45 -5.02
N TYR A 127 -4.17 -0.16 -4.26
CA TYR A 127 -4.09 0.72 -3.09
C TYR A 127 -4.07 -0.10 -1.81
N PHE A 128 -3.10 0.18 -0.94
CA PHE A 128 -2.94 -0.55 0.31
C PHE A 128 -2.57 0.36 1.50
N MET A 129 -2.90 -0.12 2.69
CA MET A 129 -2.49 0.50 3.95
C MET A 129 -1.32 -0.30 4.53
N PRO A 130 -0.29 0.36 5.10
CA PRO A 130 0.75 -0.31 5.87
C PRO A 130 0.12 -1.18 6.96
N PHE A 131 0.61 -2.41 7.10
CA PHE A 131 -0.05 -3.37 8.00
C PHE A 131 0.15 -3.00 9.47
N ASP A 132 1.28 -2.37 9.83
CA ASP A 132 1.54 -1.81 11.15
C ASP A 132 0.49 -0.76 11.56
N VAL A 133 0.16 0.17 10.66
CA VAL A 133 -0.91 1.16 10.86
C VAL A 133 -2.26 0.46 11.09
N CYS A 134 -2.57 -0.60 10.32
CA CYS A 134 -3.79 -1.38 10.55
C CYS A 134 -3.82 -2.02 11.95
N LEU A 135 -2.69 -2.54 12.43
CA LEU A 135 -2.60 -3.12 13.77
C LEU A 135 -2.78 -2.06 14.85
N GLU A 136 -2.14 -0.90 14.73
CA GLU A 136 -2.30 0.24 15.64
C GLU A 136 -3.77 0.67 15.75
N ASP A 137 -4.46 0.80 14.61
CA ASP A 137 -5.88 1.17 14.57
C ASP A 137 -6.76 0.10 15.21
N ILE A 138 -6.51 -1.19 14.95
CA ILE A 138 -7.25 -2.29 15.57
C ILE A 138 -7.07 -2.27 17.09
N GLU A 139 -5.86 -2.09 17.59
CA GLU A 139 -5.60 -1.99 19.02
C GLU A 139 -6.30 -0.76 19.65
N ALA A 140 -6.25 0.39 18.98
CA ALA A 140 -6.88 1.62 19.45
C ALA A 140 -8.41 1.52 19.52
N VAL A 141 -9.03 0.91 18.51
CA VAL A 141 -10.49 0.76 18.43
C VAL A 141 -11.00 -0.32 19.38
N THR A 142 -10.30 -1.45 19.48
CA THR A 142 -10.77 -2.60 20.24
C THR A 142 -10.33 -2.59 21.71
N GLY A 143 -9.29 -1.82 22.04
CA GLY A 143 -8.56 -1.94 23.31
C GLY A 143 -7.78 -3.26 23.46
N GLY A 144 -7.79 -4.11 22.42
CA GLY A 144 -7.03 -5.36 22.37
C GLY A 144 -5.54 -5.12 22.15
N LYS A 145 -4.76 -6.18 22.34
CA LYS A 145 -3.33 -6.19 22.05
C LYS A 145 -2.96 -7.33 21.12
N VAL A 146 -2.20 -7.02 20.08
CA VAL A 146 -1.60 -8.00 19.19
C VAL A 146 -0.52 -8.72 19.99
N ILE A 147 -0.72 -10.01 20.18
CA ILE A 147 0.26 -10.87 20.86
C ILE A 147 0.97 -11.73 19.81
N TYR A 148 2.30 -11.73 19.87
CA TYR A 148 3.07 -12.67 19.07
C TYR A 148 2.80 -14.09 19.57
N PRO A 149 2.54 -15.05 18.67
CA PRO A 149 2.40 -16.44 19.06
C PRO A 149 3.69 -16.91 19.75
N SER A 150 3.62 -17.17 21.05
CA SER A 150 4.69 -17.89 21.74
C SER A 150 4.54 -19.38 21.44
N LYS A 151 5.64 -20.09 21.16
CA LYS A 151 5.62 -21.55 21.20
C LYS A 151 5.02 -21.97 22.54
N LYS A 152 3.98 -22.82 22.52
CA LYS A 152 3.57 -23.52 23.73
C LYS A 152 4.79 -24.30 24.23
N ALA A 153 5.14 -24.09 25.50
CA ALA A 153 6.15 -24.85 26.21
C ALA A 153 5.79 -26.34 26.23
#